data_AF-A0A956G2C1-F1
#
_entry.id   AF-A0A956G2C1-F1
#
_cell.length_a   1.000
_cell.length_b   1.000
_cell.length_c   1.000
_cell.angle_alpha   90.00
_cell.angle_beta   90.00
_cell.angle_gamma   90.00
#
_symmetry.space_group_name_H-M   'P 1'
#
loop_
_entity.id
_entity.type
_entity.pdbx_description
1 polymer ?
#
loop_
_entity_poly.entity_id
_entity_poly.type
_entity_poly.pdbx_seq_one_letter_code
_entity_poly.pdbx_strand_id
1 'polypeptide(L)'
;IDGARALVEREELAAALAALLAMWRGARAASLTEAIVALGAKVAERDAARAVHDELAQGNKPARLETFVRLASGAPTDAAQAATTLGALCEALDRDNGRNLRTQVEALESWPEDPRLALALAPLVTSPTMNDAHAWQGVFNLLRRHGDALALQELEVAADAFGSALRVPVRSRAELAPTISHLRGVLINTPALDDGARAALSRLRDAVSAAGGRSGEGAARRGGGAADERSPEALLAAIYEQPDDDALRRVYADVLSELGDPRGELCAIQLADAPSAAQRKRERELCTAHGRAWLGPLDAVALKQGLEFRRGFPSALRTTGKKLAGARAALAAQEWSTIERLEITDSLMLPEALVRDAPLRSLRVASGLPGDIAAAIFASPTPWRLYELGAALHFDIWEDDDDDERQEAERGRAAVREARGVPALRRLIVERGGGAIERWAWLLESAKLMKQLEFLQLGVSNDAVAGALRYLESHPGLPRVELLETFRSWQLAYEDGALHVTYGGGYAVDDETADKLAQLLAQLPGAVRQLRSLTVELPARAKVSESVLARVREAAIGLGAAQSSLP
;
A
#
# COMPACT_ATOMS: atom_id res chain seq x y z
N ILE A 1 -30.71 -4.21 29.23
CA ILE A 1 -30.46 -5.18 28.14
C ILE A 1 -31.71 -5.96 27.76
N ASP A 2 -32.35 -6.70 28.70
CA ASP A 2 -33.58 -7.46 28.36
C ASP A 2 -34.72 -6.59 27.80
N GLY A 3 -34.89 -5.36 28.29
CA GLY A 3 -35.83 -4.40 27.70
C GLY A 3 -35.49 -4.02 26.24
N ALA A 4 -34.21 -3.86 25.90
CA ALA A 4 -33.78 -3.62 24.52
C ALA A 4 -34.03 -4.85 23.63
N ARG A 5 -33.86 -6.08 24.17
CA ARG A 5 -34.20 -7.31 23.44
C ARG A 5 -35.69 -7.38 23.12
N ALA A 6 -36.55 -7.07 24.09
CA ALA A 6 -37.99 -7.05 23.88
C ALA A 6 -38.41 -6.04 22.81
N LEU A 7 -37.71 -4.89 22.70
CA LEU A 7 -37.92 -3.92 21.62
C LEU A 7 -37.46 -4.48 20.25
N VAL A 8 -36.33 -5.18 20.18
CA VAL A 8 -35.88 -5.86 18.95
C VAL A 8 -36.88 -6.92 18.49
N GLU A 9 -37.41 -7.72 19.42
CA GLU A 9 -38.42 -8.74 19.15
C GLU A 9 -39.74 -8.14 18.62
N ARG A 10 -40.03 -6.88 18.95
CA ARG A 10 -41.17 -6.09 18.43
C ARG A 10 -40.85 -5.29 17.16
N GLU A 11 -39.65 -5.46 16.60
CA GLU A 11 -39.12 -4.68 15.48
C GLU A 11 -38.96 -3.16 15.74
N GLU A 12 -38.95 -2.75 17.01
CA GLU A 12 -38.71 -1.36 17.43
C GLU A 12 -37.20 -1.06 17.54
N LEU A 13 -36.47 -1.29 16.45
CA LEU A 13 -35.00 -1.32 16.44
C LEU A 13 -34.35 0.01 16.86
N ALA A 14 -34.91 1.16 16.44
CA ALA A 14 -34.37 2.47 16.78
C ALA A 14 -34.55 2.80 18.28
N ALA A 15 -35.66 2.36 18.89
CA ALA A 15 -35.88 2.49 20.34
C ALA A 15 -34.95 1.56 21.12
N ALA A 16 -34.75 0.32 20.64
CA ALA A 16 -33.78 -0.61 21.22
C ALA A 16 -32.35 -0.02 21.18
N LEU A 17 -31.97 0.61 20.07
CA LEU A 17 -30.68 1.27 19.90
C LEU A 17 -30.50 2.44 20.88
N ALA A 18 -31.51 3.29 21.00
CA ALA A 18 -31.51 4.40 21.97
C ALA A 18 -31.35 3.90 23.41
N ALA A 19 -32.00 2.78 23.77
CA ALA A 19 -31.87 2.16 25.09
C ALA A 19 -30.45 1.63 25.36
N LEU A 20 -29.81 0.99 24.37
CA LEU A 20 -28.43 0.52 24.51
C LEU A 20 -27.43 1.68 24.60
N LEU A 21 -27.63 2.75 23.82
CA LEU A 21 -26.81 3.95 23.89
C LEU A 21 -26.88 4.59 25.28
N ALA A 22 -28.08 4.70 25.87
CA ALA A 22 -28.24 5.19 27.23
C ALA A 22 -27.47 4.36 28.27
N MET A 23 -27.49 3.02 28.12
CA MET A 23 -26.70 2.12 28.98
C MET A 23 -25.19 2.28 28.77
N TRP A 24 -24.75 2.37 27.52
CA TRP A 24 -23.34 2.52 27.18
C TRP A 24 -22.76 3.83 27.72
N ARG A 25 -23.53 4.93 27.77
CA ARG A 25 -23.05 6.20 28.35
C ARG A 25 -22.66 6.09 29.83
N GLY A 26 -23.33 5.21 30.59
CA GLY A 26 -22.98 4.97 31.99
C GLY A 26 -21.88 3.93 32.19
N ALA A 27 -21.73 2.99 31.26
CA ALA A 27 -20.92 1.79 31.47
C ALA A 27 -19.81 1.54 30.43
N ARG A 28 -19.68 2.37 29.38
CA ARG A 28 -18.69 2.35 28.26
C ARG A 28 -18.07 0.99 27.89
N ALA A 29 -18.84 -0.08 28.01
CA ALA A 29 -18.33 -1.44 27.89
C ALA A 29 -18.24 -1.83 26.41
N ALA A 30 -17.10 -2.40 25.99
CA ALA A 30 -16.85 -2.82 24.60
C ALA A 30 -17.96 -3.75 24.07
N SER A 31 -18.46 -4.68 24.89
CA SER A 31 -19.52 -5.60 24.49
C SER A 31 -20.88 -4.92 24.26
N LEU A 32 -21.14 -3.77 24.89
CA LEU A 32 -22.31 -2.93 24.55
C LEU A 32 -22.09 -2.23 23.21
N THR A 33 -20.88 -1.76 22.94
CA THR A 33 -20.53 -1.13 21.65
C THR A 33 -20.72 -2.09 20.49
N GLU A 34 -20.24 -3.32 20.59
CA GLU A 34 -20.46 -4.35 19.56
C GLU A 34 -21.96 -4.53 19.25
N ALA A 35 -22.80 -4.59 20.30
CA ALA A 35 -24.24 -4.71 20.16
C ALA A 35 -24.89 -3.45 19.54
N ILE A 36 -24.42 -2.26 19.92
CA ILE A 36 -24.85 -0.97 19.36
C ILE A 36 -24.51 -0.87 17.88
N VAL A 37 -23.30 -1.28 17.47
CA VAL A 37 -22.87 -1.28 16.07
C VAL A 37 -23.72 -2.25 15.25
N ALA A 38 -23.89 -3.49 15.73
CA ALA A 38 -24.69 -4.50 15.04
C ALA A 38 -26.16 -4.07 14.88
N LEU A 39 -26.77 -3.54 15.94
CA LEU A 39 -28.14 -3.03 15.89
C LEU A 39 -28.26 -1.76 15.04
N GLY A 40 -27.26 -0.88 15.08
CA GLY A 40 -27.17 0.31 14.24
C GLY A 40 -27.18 -0.01 12.75
N ALA A 41 -26.44 -1.04 12.33
CA ALA A 41 -26.48 -1.54 10.95
C ALA A 41 -27.89 -2.04 10.57
N LYS A 42 -28.60 -2.72 11.48
CA LYS A 42 -29.99 -3.14 11.25
C LYS A 42 -30.99 -1.99 11.20
N VAL A 43 -30.76 -0.92 11.94
CA VAL A 43 -31.54 0.32 11.81
C VAL A 43 -31.28 0.99 10.45
N ALA A 44 -30.03 1.00 9.98
CA ALA A 44 -29.65 1.56 8.68
C ALA A 44 -30.33 0.85 7.49
N GLU A 45 -30.64 -0.44 7.63
CA GLU A 45 -31.37 -1.21 6.61
C GLU A 45 -32.84 -0.76 6.43
N ARG A 46 -33.42 0.01 7.36
CA ARG A 46 -34.84 0.41 7.35
C ARG A 46 -35.08 1.70 6.55
N ASP A 47 -36.29 1.84 6.00
CA ASP A 47 -36.65 2.90 5.04
C ASP A 47 -36.38 4.32 5.55
N ALA A 48 -36.64 4.60 6.82
CA ALA A 48 -36.38 5.91 7.42
C ALA A 48 -34.89 6.27 7.46
N ALA A 49 -34.01 5.29 7.67
CA ALA A 49 -32.57 5.50 7.67
C ALA A 49 -32.04 5.64 6.24
N ARG A 50 -32.56 4.85 5.30
CA ARG A 50 -32.25 4.96 3.87
C ARG A 50 -32.58 6.34 3.31
N ALA A 51 -33.72 6.92 3.70
CA ALA A 51 -34.09 8.27 3.28
C ALA A 51 -33.05 9.34 3.68
N VAL A 52 -32.51 9.24 4.91
CA VAL A 52 -31.43 10.16 5.37
C VAL A 52 -30.14 9.93 4.59
N HIS A 53 -29.79 8.66 4.32
CA HIS A 53 -28.61 8.31 3.54
C HIS A 53 -28.71 8.82 2.09
N ASP A 54 -29.87 8.63 1.46
CA ASP A 54 -30.17 9.11 0.11
C ASP A 54 -30.10 10.65 0.04
N GLU A 55 -30.59 11.35 1.05
CA GLU A 55 -30.51 12.81 1.13
C GLU A 55 -29.05 13.31 1.23
N LEU A 56 -28.23 12.65 2.07
CA LEU A 56 -26.79 12.97 2.21
C LEU A 56 -25.98 12.68 0.95
N ALA A 57 -26.44 11.75 0.10
CA ALA A 57 -25.78 11.40 -1.16
C ALA A 57 -26.17 12.32 -2.34
N GLN A 58 -27.28 13.06 -2.22
CA GLN A 58 -27.81 13.91 -3.29
C GLN A 58 -26.98 15.18 -3.53
N GLY A 59 -26.93 15.61 -4.80
CA GLY A 59 -26.26 16.85 -5.20
C GLY A 59 -24.74 16.75 -5.30
N ASN A 60 -24.10 17.90 -5.51
CA ASN A 60 -22.65 18.06 -5.60
C ASN A 60 -22.02 18.19 -4.19
N LYS A 61 -20.67 18.19 -4.11
CA LYS A 61 -19.95 18.22 -2.82
C LYS A 61 -20.40 19.36 -1.87
N PRO A 62 -20.55 20.62 -2.31
CA PRO A 62 -21.08 21.69 -1.46
C PRO A 62 -22.49 21.42 -0.92
N ALA A 63 -23.41 20.96 -1.77
CA ALA A 63 -24.77 20.64 -1.35
C ALA A 63 -24.80 19.50 -0.32
N ARG A 64 -23.96 18.47 -0.48
CA ARG A 64 -23.84 17.38 0.50
C ARG A 64 -23.33 17.87 1.85
N LEU A 65 -22.35 18.77 1.86
CA LEU A 65 -21.83 19.37 3.10
C LEU A 65 -22.91 20.22 3.79
N GLU A 66 -23.67 21.01 3.03
CA GLU A 66 -24.80 21.79 3.56
C GLU A 66 -25.87 20.89 4.18
N THR A 67 -26.26 19.81 3.48
CA THR A 67 -27.18 18.79 3.99
C THR A 67 -26.65 18.15 5.27
N PHE A 68 -25.36 17.78 5.30
CA PHE A 68 -24.71 17.22 6.48
C PHE A 68 -24.83 18.18 7.67
N VAL A 69 -24.41 19.44 7.49
CA VAL A 69 -24.40 20.44 8.55
C VAL A 69 -25.82 20.72 9.07
N ARG A 70 -26.81 20.78 8.17
CA ARG A 70 -28.21 20.96 8.55
C ARG A 70 -28.73 19.80 9.40
N LEU A 71 -28.46 18.55 9.00
CA LEU A 71 -28.88 17.36 9.74
C LEU A 71 -28.13 17.20 11.08
N ALA A 72 -26.83 17.50 11.09
CA ALA A 72 -26.00 17.46 12.30
C ALA A 72 -26.39 18.56 13.29
N SER A 73 -26.58 19.80 12.84
CA SER A 73 -26.95 20.94 13.70
C SER A 73 -28.43 20.90 14.13
N GLY A 74 -29.29 20.28 13.33
CA GLY A 74 -30.72 20.10 13.63
C GLY A 74 -31.02 18.87 14.48
N ALA A 75 -30.05 18.41 15.28
CA ALA A 75 -30.08 17.14 16.01
C ALA A 75 -31.47 16.84 16.62
N PRO A 76 -32.08 15.68 16.30
CA PRO A 76 -33.41 15.35 16.79
C PRO A 76 -33.48 15.35 18.32
N THR A 77 -34.54 15.92 18.89
CA THR A 77 -34.85 15.78 20.32
C THR A 77 -35.25 14.37 20.70
N ASP A 78 -35.75 13.59 19.74
CA ASP A 78 -36.06 12.18 19.91
C ASP A 78 -34.80 11.30 19.81
N ALA A 79 -34.58 10.47 20.82
CA ALA A 79 -33.38 9.65 20.92
C ALA A 79 -33.29 8.55 19.85
N ALA A 80 -34.42 8.02 19.37
CA ALA A 80 -34.44 6.99 18.34
C ALA A 80 -34.15 7.58 16.95
N GLN A 81 -34.69 8.77 16.66
CA GLN A 81 -34.38 9.50 15.45
C GLN A 81 -32.91 9.97 15.44
N ALA A 82 -32.40 10.50 16.56
CA ALA A 82 -30.99 10.87 16.69
C ALA A 82 -30.07 9.66 16.47
N ALA A 83 -30.40 8.50 17.05
CA ALA A 83 -29.62 7.29 16.86
C ALA A 83 -29.59 6.82 15.40
N THR A 84 -30.68 7.04 14.65
CA THR A 84 -30.79 6.73 13.22
C THR A 84 -29.95 7.69 12.37
N THR A 85 -30.13 9.00 12.57
CA THR A 85 -29.43 10.05 11.81
C THR A 85 -27.92 9.98 11.99
N LEU A 86 -27.42 9.71 13.20
CA LEU A 86 -25.98 9.66 13.45
C LEU A 86 -25.28 8.56 12.66
N GLY A 87 -25.94 7.41 12.44
CA GLY A 87 -25.37 6.32 11.63
C GLY A 87 -25.05 6.80 10.21
N ALA A 88 -26.02 7.46 9.57
CA ALA A 88 -25.86 8.02 8.23
C ALA A 88 -24.81 9.14 8.19
N LEU A 89 -24.77 10.01 9.21
CA LEU A 89 -23.74 11.06 9.32
C LEU A 89 -22.33 10.47 9.45
N CYS A 90 -22.14 9.42 10.24
CA CYS A 90 -20.83 8.76 10.38
C CYS A 90 -20.30 8.18 9.05
N GLU A 91 -21.19 7.64 8.23
CA GLU A 91 -20.86 7.14 6.89
C GLU A 91 -20.55 8.28 5.90
N ALA A 92 -21.19 9.44 6.06
CA ALA A 92 -21.05 10.60 5.18
C ALA A 92 -19.88 11.56 5.52
N LEU A 93 -19.04 11.23 6.51
CA LEU A 93 -17.85 12.02 6.83
C LEU A 93 -16.88 12.09 5.64
N ASP A 94 -16.44 13.30 5.29
CA ASP A 94 -15.48 13.56 4.21
C ASP A 94 -14.06 13.32 4.70
N ARG A 95 -13.63 12.07 4.63
CA ARG A 95 -12.36 11.61 5.21
C ARG A 95 -11.12 12.20 4.55
N ASP A 96 -11.24 12.69 3.31
CA ASP A 96 -10.11 13.11 2.48
C ASP A 96 -9.96 14.63 2.35
N ASN A 97 -10.99 15.41 2.70
CA ASN A 97 -10.97 16.86 2.63
C ASN A 97 -11.05 17.50 4.01
N GLY A 98 -9.91 17.91 4.55
CA GLY A 98 -9.81 18.49 5.89
C GLY A 98 -10.69 19.72 6.12
N ARG A 99 -10.96 20.56 5.12
CA ARG A 99 -11.88 21.70 5.29
C ARG A 99 -13.32 21.25 5.49
N ASN A 100 -13.76 20.27 4.71
CA ASN A 100 -15.11 19.72 4.86
C ASN A 100 -15.23 18.96 6.18
N LEU A 101 -14.24 18.12 6.49
CA LEU A 101 -14.24 17.35 7.73
C LEU A 101 -14.26 18.27 8.95
N ARG A 102 -13.50 19.36 8.94
CA ARG A 102 -13.54 20.40 9.99
C ARG A 102 -14.97 20.87 10.24
N THR A 103 -15.67 21.33 9.19
CA THR A 103 -17.06 21.78 9.31
C THR A 103 -18.00 20.66 9.78
N GLN A 104 -17.77 19.42 9.37
CA GLN A 104 -18.56 18.27 9.81
C GLN A 104 -18.34 17.92 11.29
N VAL A 105 -17.09 17.90 11.76
CA VAL A 105 -16.79 17.61 13.18
C VAL A 105 -17.27 18.73 14.09
N GLU A 106 -17.16 19.99 13.67
CA GLU A 106 -17.74 21.16 14.36
C GLU A 106 -19.26 21.00 14.52
N ALA A 107 -19.98 20.58 13.47
CA ALA A 107 -21.43 20.36 13.54
C ALA A 107 -21.82 19.16 14.44
N LEU A 108 -20.90 18.25 14.71
CA LEU A 108 -21.11 17.08 15.57
C LEU A 108 -20.74 17.32 17.04
N GLU A 109 -20.11 18.45 17.39
CA GLU A 109 -19.64 18.72 18.75
C GLU A 109 -20.75 18.71 19.81
N SER A 110 -22.00 19.02 19.45
CA SER A 110 -23.11 19.05 20.40
C SER A 110 -23.77 17.68 20.62
N TRP A 111 -23.40 16.65 19.84
CA TRP A 111 -24.10 15.37 19.86
C TRP A 111 -23.91 14.60 21.17
N PRO A 112 -24.95 13.87 21.62
CA PRO A 112 -24.82 12.96 22.76
C PRO A 112 -23.72 11.92 22.53
N GLU A 113 -23.08 11.46 23.60
CA GLU A 113 -22.03 10.45 23.49
C GLU A 113 -22.56 9.16 22.82
N ASP A 114 -21.80 8.64 21.87
CA ASP A 114 -22.16 7.51 21.03
C ASP A 114 -20.88 6.87 20.48
N PRO A 115 -20.62 5.57 20.73
CA PRO A 115 -19.38 4.92 20.34
C PRO A 115 -19.20 4.83 18.83
N ARG A 116 -20.29 4.86 18.05
CA ARG A 116 -20.23 4.77 16.58
C ARG A 116 -19.48 5.95 15.98
N LEU A 117 -19.58 7.13 16.59
CA LEU A 117 -18.83 8.30 16.14
C LEU A 117 -17.32 8.12 16.36
N ALA A 118 -16.92 7.60 17.53
CA ALA A 118 -15.52 7.30 17.78
C ALA A 118 -15.00 6.20 16.84
N LEU A 119 -15.77 5.15 16.57
CA LEU A 119 -15.42 4.10 15.61
C LEU A 119 -15.36 4.58 14.16
N ALA A 120 -16.13 5.62 13.81
CA ALA A 120 -16.04 6.23 12.49
C ALA A 120 -14.80 7.12 12.33
N LEU A 121 -14.34 7.74 13.42
CA LEU A 121 -13.21 8.67 13.44
C LEU A 121 -11.86 8.01 13.72
N ALA A 122 -11.79 6.97 14.56
CA ALA A 122 -10.55 6.29 14.91
C ALA A 122 -9.77 5.75 13.68
N PRO A 123 -10.43 5.21 12.63
CA PRO A 123 -9.74 4.82 11.41
C PRO A 123 -9.03 5.96 10.69
N LEU A 124 -9.46 7.22 10.86
CA LEU A 124 -8.76 8.37 10.30
C LEU A 124 -7.37 8.53 10.93
N VAL A 125 -7.25 8.26 12.23
CA VAL A 125 -5.96 8.26 12.94
C VAL A 125 -5.08 7.08 12.47
N THR A 126 -5.66 5.94 12.13
CA THR A 126 -4.87 4.81 11.59
C THR A 126 -4.34 5.04 10.17
N SER A 127 -4.94 5.97 9.41
CA SER A 127 -4.61 6.22 8.01
C SER A 127 -4.93 7.68 7.64
N PRO A 128 -4.12 8.64 8.12
CA PRO A 128 -4.40 10.05 7.93
C PRO A 128 -4.22 10.46 6.46
N THR A 129 -5.31 10.87 5.80
CA THR A 129 -5.29 11.28 4.39
C THR A 129 -5.25 12.81 4.21
N MET A 130 -5.49 13.57 5.30
CA MET A 130 -5.65 15.03 5.28
C MET A 130 -4.59 15.78 6.10
N ASN A 131 -4.30 17.02 5.66
CA ASN A 131 -3.40 17.96 6.33
C ASN A 131 -4.16 19.22 6.77
N ASP A 132 -4.98 19.09 7.81
CA ASP A 132 -5.76 20.21 8.37
C ASP A 132 -5.76 20.13 9.90
N ALA A 133 -5.06 21.04 10.57
CA ALA A 133 -4.86 21.01 12.01
C ALA A 133 -6.16 21.16 12.82
N HIS A 134 -7.08 21.99 12.35
CA HIS A 134 -8.36 22.22 13.03
C HIS A 134 -9.32 21.04 12.85
N ALA A 135 -9.29 20.39 11.68
CA ALA A 135 -10.01 19.14 11.47
C ALA A 135 -9.52 18.07 12.45
N TRP A 136 -8.19 17.88 12.56
CA TRP A 136 -7.61 16.94 13.52
C TRP A 136 -7.95 17.29 14.97
N GLN A 137 -7.93 18.57 15.33
CA GLN A 137 -8.34 19.01 16.67
C GLN A 137 -9.78 18.61 16.99
N GLY A 138 -10.71 18.84 16.06
CA GLY A 138 -12.10 18.40 16.20
C GLY A 138 -12.24 16.87 16.29
N VAL A 139 -11.49 16.13 15.46
CA VAL A 139 -11.42 14.66 15.52
C VAL A 139 -10.98 14.18 16.90
N PHE A 140 -9.89 14.71 17.47
CA PHE A 140 -9.41 14.30 18.78
C PHE A 140 -10.36 14.71 19.91
N ASN A 141 -11.01 15.86 19.82
CA ASN A 141 -12.05 16.26 20.77
C ASN A 141 -13.22 15.27 20.80
N LEU A 142 -13.71 14.87 19.61
CA LEU A 142 -14.76 13.87 19.50
C LEU A 142 -14.28 12.48 19.95
N LEU A 143 -13.06 12.07 19.63
CA LEU A 143 -12.51 10.78 20.11
C LEU A 143 -12.42 10.72 21.63
N ARG A 144 -11.96 11.79 22.29
CA ARG A 144 -11.92 11.86 23.76
C ARG A 144 -13.31 11.73 24.37
N ARG A 145 -14.30 12.42 23.80
CA ARG A 145 -15.67 12.41 24.32
C ARG A 145 -16.41 11.11 24.04
N HIS A 146 -16.30 10.56 22.83
CA HIS A 146 -17.11 9.44 22.35
C HIS A 146 -16.39 8.08 22.45
N GLY A 147 -15.09 8.06 22.74
CA GLY A 147 -14.28 6.86 22.71
C GLY A 147 -14.59 5.86 23.83
N ASP A 148 -14.38 4.58 23.52
CA ASP A 148 -14.44 3.46 24.44
C ASP A 148 -13.18 2.57 24.30
N ALA A 149 -13.23 1.36 24.85
CA ALA A 149 -12.14 0.40 24.79
C ALA A 149 -11.80 -0.06 23.36
N LEU A 150 -12.77 -0.13 22.43
CA LEU A 150 -12.49 -0.49 21.05
C LEU A 150 -11.78 0.66 20.31
N ALA A 151 -12.27 1.89 20.48
CA ALA A 151 -11.59 3.07 19.93
C ALA A 151 -10.19 3.24 20.53
N LEU A 152 -10.01 2.99 21.84
CA LEU A 152 -8.69 3.01 22.49
C LEU A 152 -7.75 1.97 21.87
N GLN A 153 -8.21 0.73 21.68
CA GLN A 153 -7.41 -0.32 21.06
C GLN A 153 -6.95 0.08 19.65
N GLU A 154 -7.85 0.63 18.84
CA GLU A 154 -7.52 1.15 17.51
C GLU A 154 -6.47 2.27 17.56
N LEU A 155 -6.59 3.20 18.51
CA LEU A 155 -5.64 4.32 18.67
C LEU A 155 -4.28 3.85 19.19
N GLU A 156 -4.23 2.85 20.06
CA GLU A 156 -2.99 2.26 20.56
C GLU A 156 -2.23 1.52 19.45
N VAL A 157 -2.94 0.80 18.59
CA VAL A 157 -2.36 0.18 17.38
C VAL A 157 -1.88 1.25 16.39
N ALA A 158 -2.58 2.38 16.30
CA ALA A 158 -2.27 3.47 15.38
C ALA A 158 -1.20 4.45 15.87
N ALA A 159 -0.76 4.35 17.13
CA ALA A 159 0.06 5.36 17.78
C ALA A 159 1.35 5.68 17.03
N ASP A 160 2.09 4.63 16.64
CA ASP A 160 3.36 4.79 15.93
C ASP A 160 3.15 5.30 14.50
N ALA A 161 2.17 4.74 13.78
CA ALA A 161 1.88 5.09 12.39
C ALA A 161 1.33 6.51 12.21
N PHE A 162 0.53 7.00 13.16
CA PHE A 162 0.05 8.39 13.12
C PHE A 162 1.14 9.37 13.56
N GLY A 163 2.01 8.97 14.50
CA GLY A 163 3.16 9.75 14.94
C GLY A 163 4.20 9.99 13.85
N SER A 164 4.35 9.07 12.90
CA SER A 164 5.23 9.20 11.73
C SER A 164 4.55 9.81 10.50
N ALA A 165 3.23 10.05 10.53
CA ALA A 165 2.49 10.44 9.33
C ALA A 165 2.77 11.88 8.86
N LEU A 166 3.47 12.02 7.72
CA LEU A 166 3.83 13.30 7.08
C LEU A 166 2.64 14.22 6.79
N ARG A 167 1.43 13.68 6.59
CA ARG A 167 0.21 14.47 6.31
C ARG A 167 -0.41 15.08 7.55
N VAL A 168 -0.05 14.64 8.74
CA VAL A 168 -0.59 15.16 9.99
C VAL A 168 0.29 16.31 10.47
N PRO A 169 -0.26 17.48 10.78
CA PRO A 169 0.49 18.56 11.43
C PRO A 169 1.14 18.09 12.73
N VAL A 170 2.39 18.49 13.00
CA VAL A 170 3.15 18.09 14.20
C VAL A 170 2.35 18.27 15.50
N ARG A 171 1.64 19.40 15.65
CA ARG A 171 0.77 19.65 16.81
C ARG A 171 -0.37 18.65 16.94
N SER A 172 -0.94 18.20 15.82
CA SER A 172 -1.98 17.18 15.81
C SER A 172 -1.42 15.79 16.15
N ARG A 173 -0.16 15.49 15.78
CA ARG A 173 0.51 14.25 16.22
C ARG A 173 0.67 14.20 17.74
N ALA A 174 1.02 15.35 18.33
CA ALA A 174 1.16 15.50 19.78
C ALA A 174 -0.16 15.31 20.56
N GLU A 175 -1.33 15.36 19.91
CA GLU A 175 -2.64 15.14 20.56
C GLU A 175 -2.97 13.65 20.76
N LEU A 176 -2.27 12.73 20.10
CA LEU A 176 -2.59 11.30 20.16
C LEU A 176 -2.29 10.69 21.53
N ALA A 177 -1.09 10.89 22.06
CA ALA A 177 -0.72 10.36 23.39
C ALA A 177 -1.63 10.90 24.52
N PRO A 178 -1.94 12.22 24.60
CA PRO A 178 -2.95 12.75 25.52
C PRO A 178 -4.33 12.12 25.35
N THR A 179 -4.76 11.86 24.11
CA THR A 179 -6.05 11.22 23.82
C THR A 179 -6.10 9.77 24.33
N ILE A 180 -5.06 8.98 24.05
CA ILE A 180 -4.92 7.61 24.58
C ILE A 180 -4.93 7.63 26.11
N SER A 181 -4.16 8.53 26.72
CA SER A 181 -4.12 8.66 28.18
C SER A 181 -5.48 9.05 28.78
N HIS A 182 -6.21 9.95 28.13
CA HIS A 182 -7.55 10.35 28.54
C HIS A 182 -8.51 9.16 28.51
N LEU A 183 -8.55 8.42 27.39
CA LEU A 183 -9.42 7.26 27.24
C LEU A 183 -9.10 6.15 28.24
N ARG A 184 -7.81 5.86 28.49
CA ARG A 184 -7.40 4.94 29.56
C ARG A 184 -7.96 5.36 30.92
N GLY A 185 -7.87 6.65 31.26
CA GLY A 185 -8.39 7.19 32.52
C GLY A 185 -9.90 7.06 32.66
N VAL A 186 -10.65 7.31 31.57
CA VAL A 186 -12.11 7.11 31.54
C VAL A 186 -12.45 5.62 31.73
N LEU A 187 -11.74 4.74 31.02
CA LEU A 187 -12.04 3.31 30.97
C LEU A 187 -11.66 2.53 32.22
N ILE A 188 -10.61 2.96 32.95
CA ILE A 188 -10.24 2.36 34.25
C ILE A 188 -11.39 2.41 35.26
N ASN A 189 -12.23 3.46 35.19
CA ASN A 189 -13.34 3.67 36.12
C ASN A 189 -14.65 3.05 35.64
N THR A 190 -14.60 2.28 34.56
CA THR A 190 -15.79 1.75 33.92
C THR A 190 -16.13 0.36 34.46
N PRO A 191 -17.32 0.14 35.04
CA PRO A 191 -17.67 -1.13 35.67
C PRO A 191 -17.76 -2.26 34.64
N ALA A 192 -17.11 -3.38 34.95
CA ALA A 192 -17.25 -4.60 34.15
C ALA A 192 -18.68 -5.14 34.22
N LEU A 193 -19.17 -5.68 33.11
CA LEU A 193 -20.48 -6.33 33.08
C LEU A 193 -20.42 -7.68 33.80
N ASP A 194 -21.35 -7.89 34.74
CA ASP A 194 -21.50 -9.17 35.41
C ASP A 194 -21.93 -10.30 34.45
N ASP A 195 -21.85 -11.55 34.91
CA ASP A 195 -22.19 -12.73 34.10
C ASP A 195 -23.65 -12.68 33.59
N GLY A 196 -24.57 -12.11 34.39
CA GLY A 196 -25.97 -11.98 34.01
C GLY A 196 -26.19 -11.01 32.86
N ALA A 197 -25.53 -9.85 32.92
CA ALA A 197 -25.54 -8.84 31.86
C ALA A 197 -24.86 -9.36 30.59
N ARG A 198 -23.75 -10.11 30.71
CA ARG A 198 -23.09 -10.78 29.56
C ARG A 198 -24.01 -11.79 28.90
N ALA A 199 -24.69 -12.64 29.67
CA ALA A 199 -25.67 -13.60 29.15
C ALA A 199 -26.88 -12.90 28.50
N ALA A 200 -27.35 -11.79 29.06
CA ALA A 200 -28.42 -10.98 28.47
C ALA A 200 -27.98 -10.35 27.14
N LEU A 201 -26.73 -9.88 27.03
CA LEU A 201 -26.16 -9.33 25.80
C LEU A 201 -26.01 -10.38 24.70
N SER A 202 -25.59 -11.60 25.04
CA SER A 202 -25.54 -12.71 24.08
C SER A 202 -26.92 -12.97 23.48
N ARG A 203 -27.96 -13.08 24.32
CA ARG A 203 -29.34 -13.28 23.85
C ARG A 203 -29.86 -12.13 23.00
N LEU A 204 -29.48 -10.90 23.33
CA LEU A 204 -29.80 -9.73 22.50
C LEU A 204 -29.14 -9.82 21.12
N ARG A 205 -27.86 -10.22 21.06
CA ARG A 205 -27.12 -10.39 19.80
C ARG A 205 -27.80 -11.42 18.90
N ASP A 206 -28.20 -12.56 19.47
CA ASP A 206 -28.94 -13.60 18.76
C ASP A 206 -30.27 -13.06 18.18
N ALA A 207 -31.00 -12.26 18.97
CA ALA A 207 -32.24 -11.63 18.51
C ALA A 207 -32.00 -10.62 17.37
N VAL A 208 -30.94 -9.81 17.43
CA VAL A 208 -30.56 -8.86 16.38
C VAL A 208 -30.20 -9.59 15.08
N SER A 209 -29.45 -10.69 15.18
CA SER A 209 -29.14 -11.54 14.02
C SER A 209 -30.39 -12.17 13.40
N ALA A 210 -31.33 -12.62 14.23
CA ALA A 210 -32.59 -13.22 13.76
C ALA A 210 -33.55 -12.20 13.11
N ALA A 211 -33.50 -10.93 13.53
CA ALA A 211 -34.40 -9.86 13.05
C ALA A 211 -34.21 -9.49 11.56
N GLY A 212 -33.21 -10.04 10.87
CA GLY A 212 -32.98 -9.87 9.43
C GLY A 212 -33.22 -11.12 8.57
N GLY A 213 -33.63 -12.24 9.17
CA GLY A 213 -33.55 -13.58 8.55
C GLY A 213 -34.84 -14.20 8.02
N ARG A 214 -36.00 -13.53 8.01
CA ARG A 214 -37.25 -14.11 7.47
C ARG A 214 -37.41 -13.91 5.95
N SER A 215 -36.33 -14.11 5.21
CA SER A 215 -36.34 -14.25 3.76
C SER A 215 -35.21 -15.21 3.37
N GLY A 216 -35.55 -16.50 3.27
CA GLY A 216 -34.65 -17.54 2.80
C GLY A 216 -34.40 -18.68 3.80
N GLU A 217 -35.44 -19.44 4.15
CA GLU A 217 -35.23 -20.81 4.63
C GLU A 217 -34.80 -21.69 3.46
N GLY A 218 -33.58 -22.22 3.50
CA GLY A 218 -33.15 -23.27 2.59
C GLY A 218 -31.65 -23.51 2.57
N ALA A 219 -31.23 -24.59 3.21
CA ALA A 219 -29.92 -25.25 3.09
C ALA A 219 -28.73 -24.65 3.87
N ALA A 220 -28.51 -25.18 5.07
CA ALA A 220 -27.21 -25.76 5.46
C ALA A 220 -27.32 -26.49 6.81
N ARG A 221 -27.66 -27.78 6.76
CA ARG A 221 -27.24 -28.74 7.79
C ARG A 221 -26.67 -29.97 7.09
N ARG A 222 -25.52 -30.42 7.60
CA ARG A 222 -24.70 -31.62 7.27
C ARG A 222 -23.57 -31.29 6.27
N GLY A 223 -22.30 -31.66 6.48
CA GLY A 223 -21.61 -32.42 7.51
C GLY A 223 -20.12 -32.51 7.12
N GLY A 224 -19.21 -32.51 8.09
CA GLY A 224 -17.77 -32.58 7.85
C GLY A 224 -17.23 -34.01 7.69
N GLY A 225 -16.06 -34.12 7.06
CA GLY A 225 -15.18 -35.29 7.12
C GLY A 225 -14.77 -35.87 5.76
N ALA A 226 -13.50 -35.65 5.37
CA ALA A 226 -12.73 -36.32 4.31
C ALA A 226 -12.99 -35.96 2.83
N ALA A 227 -14.08 -35.29 2.45
CA ALA A 227 -14.27 -34.77 1.08
C ALA A 227 -13.69 -33.34 0.87
N ASP A 228 -13.22 -32.70 1.95
CA ASP A 228 -12.88 -31.27 2.00
C ASP A 228 -11.50 -30.95 1.40
N GLU A 229 -10.56 -31.91 1.43
CA GLU A 229 -9.16 -31.71 0.98
C GLU A 229 -8.99 -31.56 -0.55
N ARG A 230 -10.00 -31.94 -1.36
CA ARG A 230 -9.99 -31.76 -2.82
C ARG A 230 -10.98 -30.70 -3.30
N SER A 231 -11.56 -29.91 -2.40
CA SER A 231 -12.38 -28.77 -2.82
C SER A 231 -11.50 -27.75 -3.58
N PRO A 232 -12.03 -27.09 -4.63
CA PRO A 232 -11.31 -26.00 -5.30
C PRO A 232 -10.82 -24.94 -4.32
N GLU A 233 -11.60 -24.64 -3.28
CA GLU A 233 -11.29 -23.65 -2.26
C GLU A 233 -10.11 -24.08 -1.37
N ALA A 234 -10.07 -25.35 -0.94
CA ALA A 234 -8.96 -25.88 -0.14
C ALA A 234 -7.66 -25.94 -0.96
N LEU A 235 -7.73 -26.37 -2.22
CA LEU A 235 -6.59 -26.37 -3.14
C LEU A 235 -6.07 -24.96 -3.41
N LEU A 236 -6.97 -24.00 -3.57
CA LEU A 236 -6.62 -22.59 -3.77
C LEU A 236 -5.91 -22.01 -2.54
N ALA A 237 -6.42 -22.27 -1.33
CA ALA A 237 -5.78 -21.87 -0.09
C ALA A 237 -4.38 -22.49 0.07
N ALA A 238 -4.23 -23.78 -0.26
CA ALA A 238 -2.94 -24.48 -0.25
C ALA A 238 -1.94 -23.88 -1.25
N ILE A 239 -2.40 -23.49 -2.45
CA ILE A 239 -1.57 -22.77 -3.43
C ILE A 239 -1.13 -21.40 -2.89
N TYR A 240 -1.99 -20.66 -2.19
CA TYR A 240 -1.57 -19.39 -1.58
C TYR A 240 -0.57 -19.59 -0.43
N GLU A 241 -0.64 -20.70 0.29
CA GLU A 241 0.35 -21.04 1.30
C GLU A 241 1.70 -21.46 0.68
N GLN A 242 1.65 -22.23 -0.42
CA GLN A 242 2.80 -22.75 -1.15
C GLN A 242 2.76 -22.37 -2.64
N PRO A 243 2.99 -21.09 -2.97
CA PRO A 243 2.76 -20.58 -4.33
C PRO A 243 3.73 -21.13 -5.38
N ASP A 244 4.85 -21.70 -4.96
CA ASP A 244 5.85 -22.30 -5.85
C ASP A 244 5.56 -23.77 -6.20
N ASP A 245 4.54 -24.41 -5.60
CA ASP A 245 4.21 -25.82 -5.83
C ASP A 245 3.39 -26.03 -7.11
N ASP A 246 4.08 -26.43 -8.17
CA ASP A 246 3.45 -26.74 -9.46
C ASP A 246 2.58 -28.02 -9.41
N ALA A 247 2.83 -28.94 -8.48
CA ALA A 247 2.00 -30.14 -8.34
C ALA A 247 0.61 -29.78 -7.79
N LEU A 248 0.53 -28.91 -6.78
CA LEU A 248 -0.74 -28.37 -6.29
C LEU A 248 -1.52 -27.64 -7.40
N ARG A 249 -0.80 -26.85 -8.22
CA ARG A 249 -1.41 -26.12 -9.34
C ARG A 249 -1.94 -27.04 -10.44
N ARG A 250 -1.28 -28.17 -10.70
CA ARG A 250 -1.77 -29.20 -11.65
C ARG A 250 -3.06 -29.85 -11.15
N VAL A 251 -3.10 -30.26 -9.88
CA VAL A 251 -4.33 -30.82 -9.28
C VAL A 251 -5.48 -29.81 -9.32
N TYR A 252 -5.20 -28.54 -9.00
CA TYR A 252 -6.19 -27.47 -9.12
C TYR A 252 -6.66 -27.25 -10.56
N ALA A 253 -5.76 -27.32 -11.54
CA ALA A 253 -6.11 -27.21 -12.96
C ALA A 253 -7.08 -28.31 -13.41
N ASP A 254 -6.83 -29.55 -13.00
CA ASP A 254 -7.66 -30.70 -13.33
C ASP A 254 -9.07 -30.53 -12.72
N VAL A 255 -9.15 -30.18 -11.43
CA VAL A 255 -10.42 -29.94 -10.72
C VAL A 255 -11.22 -28.81 -11.36
N LEU A 256 -10.57 -27.68 -11.69
CA LEU A 256 -11.24 -26.58 -12.38
C LEU A 256 -11.73 -26.96 -13.78
N SER A 257 -10.97 -27.81 -14.50
CA SER A 257 -11.36 -28.27 -15.83
C SER A 257 -12.59 -29.19 -15.76
N GLU A 258 -12.69 -30.05 -14.74
CA GLU A 258 -13.88 -30.86 -14.49
C GLU A 258 -15.12 -30.01 -14.18
N LEU A 259 -14.94 -28.85 -13.54
CA LEU A 259 -15.99 -27.87 -13.26
C LEU A 259 -16.31 -26.95 -14.46
N GLY A 260 -15.56 -27.06 -15.56
CA GLY A 260 -15.71 -26.20 -16.73
C GLY A 260 -15.23 -24.76 -16.51
N ASP A 261 -14.39 -24.51 -15.49
CA ASP A 261 -13.82 -23.19 -15.25
C ASP A 261 -12.63 -22.95 -16.22
N PRO A 262 -12.66 -21.85 -17.00
CA PRO A 262 -11.61 -21.53 -17.97
C PRO A 262 -10.21 -21.32 -17.37
N ARG A 263 -10.11 -21.09 -16.06
CA ARG A 263 -8.83 -20.98 -15.37
C ARG A 263 -8.08 -22.31 -15.32
N GLY A 264 -8.79 -23.45 -15.31
CA GLY A 264 -8.18 -24.77 -15.41
C GLY A 264 -7.41 -24.94 -16.72
N GLU A 265 -8.01 -24.52 -17.84
CA GLU A 265 -7.37 -24.50 -19.17
C GLU A 265 -6.12 -23.60 -19.17
N LEU A 266 -6.20 -22.40 -18.56
CA LEU A 266 -5.05 -21.50 -18.43
C LEU A 266 -3.92 -22.15 -17.64
N CYS A 267 -4.20 -22.71 -16.47
CA CYS A 267 -3.22 -23.39 -15.63
C CYS A 267 -2.51 -24.49 -16.43
N ALA A 268 -3.27 -25.36 -17.10
CA ALA A 268 -2.73 -26.47 -17.88
C ALA A 268 -1.84 -26.00 -19.04
N ILE A 269 -2.25 -24.96 -19.77
CA ILE A 269 -1.43 -24.38 -20.86
C ILE A 269 -0.11 -23.82 -20.31
N GLN A 270 -0.16 -23.08 -19.19
CA GLN A 270 1.01 -22.41 -18.64
C GLN A 270 1.96 -23.35 -17.87
N LEU A 271 1.50 -24.54 -17.48
CA LEU A 271 2.30 -25.58 -16.83
C LEU A 271 2.86 -26.62 -17.82
N ALA A 272 2.51 -26.53 -19.10
CA ALA A 272 3.06 -27.39 -20.15
C ALA A 272 4.52 -27.00 -20.48
N ASP A 273 5.39 -27.99 -20.63
CA ASP A 273 6.83 -27.76 -20.90
C ASP A 273 7.08 -26.98 -22.21
N ALA A 274 6.24 -27.18 -23.23
CA ALA A 274 6.36 -26.54 -24.53
C ALA A 274 4.99 -26.25 -25.17
N PRO A 275 4.34 -25.11 -24.85
CA PRO A 275 3.05 -24.76 -25.44
C PRO A 275 3.18 -24.43 -26.93
N SER A 276 2.29 -25.01 -27.73
CA SER A 276 2.15 -24.73 -29.17
C SER A 276 1.75 -23.28 -29.44
N ALA A 277 1.92 -22.82 -30.69
CA ALA A 277 1.47 -21.48 -31.10
C ALA A 277 -0.04 -21.28 -30.88
N ALA A 278 -0.85 -22.33 -31.10
CA ALA A 278 -2.28 -22.31 -30.85
C ALA A 278 -2.59 -22.15 -29.36
N GLN A 279 -1.89 -22.89 -28.49
CA GLN A 279 -2.04 -22.77 -27.02
C GLN A 279 -1.65 -21.38 -26.52
N ARG A 280 -0.57 -20.77 -27.02
CA ARG A 280 -0.19 -19.38 -26.66
C ARG A 280 -1.18 -18.33 -27.16
N LYS A 281 -1.87 -18.60 -28.26
CA LYS A 281 -2.96 -17.75 -28.73
C LYS A 281 -4.15 -17.88 -27.77
N ARG A 282 -4.51 -19.12 -27.42
CA ARG A 282 -5.60 -19.43 -26.51
C ARG A 282 -5.39 -18.87 -25.09
N GLU A 283 -4.17 -18.97 -24.56
CA GLU A 283 -3.74 -18.34 -23.31
C GLU A 283 -4.05 -16.84 -23.29
N ARG A 284 -3.69 -16.12 -24.36
CA ARG A 284 -3.95 -14.68 -24.49
C ARG A 284 -5.44 -14.36 -24.55
N GLU A 285 -6.22 -15.19 -25.25
CA GLU A 285 -7.67 -15.07 -25.30
C GLU A 285 -8.29 -15.25 -23.91
N LEU A 286 -7.86 -16.27 -23.17
CA LEU A 286 -8.31 -16.57 -21.80
C LEU A 286 -8.00 -15.42 -20.83
N CYS A 287 -6.75 -14.93 -20.81
CA CYS A 287 -6.35 -13.80 -19.96
C CYS A 287 -7.11 -12.51 -20.32
N THR A 288 -7.39 -12.27 -21.60
CA THR A 288 -8.15 -11.09 -22.05
C THR A 288 -9.61 -11.18 -21.61
N ALA A 289 -10.23 -12.37 -21.73
CA ALA A 289 -11.64 -12.59 -21.43
C ALA A 289 -11.94 -12.68 -19.93
N HIS A 290 -11.07 -13.34 -19.15
CA HIS A 290 -11.35 -13.72 -17.77
C HIS A 290 -10.35 -13.17 -16.75
N GLY A 291 -9.19 -12.64 -17.18
CA GLY A 291 -8.08 -12.28 -16.30
C GLY A 291 -8.47 -11.34 -15.15
N ARG A 292 -9.33 -10.35 -15.39
CA ARG A 292 -9.78 -9.42 -14.33
C ARG A 292 -10.59 -10.12 -13.24
N ALA A 293 -11.46 -11.06 -13.61
CA ALA A 293 -12.25 -11.82 -12.64
C ALA A 293 -11.38 -12.68 -11.73
N TRP A 294 -10.27 -13.22 -12.25
CA TRP A 294 -9.34 -14.05 -11.47
C TRP A 294 -8.46 -13.27 -10.48
N LEU A 295 -8.48 -11.94 -10.51
CA LEU A 295 -7.74 -11.10 -9.55
C LEU A 295 -8.39 -11.06 -8.16
N GLY A 296 -9.66 -11.46 -8.05
CA GLY A 296 -10.40 -11.36 -6.79
C GLY A 296 -10.32 -9.94 -6.21
N PRO A 297 -10.01 -9.78 -4.91
CA PRO A 297 -9.85 -8.46 -4.28
C PRO A 297 -8.78 -7.56 -4.92
N LEU A 298 -7.78 -8.13 -5.61
CA LEU A 298 -6.72 -7.34 -6.25
C LEU A 298 -7.22 -6.54 -7.45
N ASP A 299 -8.40 -6.84 -8.00
CA ASP A 299 -8.99 -6.08 -9.12
C ASP A 299 -9.08 -4.58 -8.82
N ALA A 300 -9.41 -4.24 -7.57
CA ALA A 300 -9.55 -2.86 -7.10
C ALA A 300 -8.24 -2.06 -7.18
N VAL A 301 -7.11 -2.74 -6.97
CA VAL A 301 -5.78 -2.13 -6.91
C VAL A 301 -4.99 -2.29 -8.22
N ALA A 302 -5.33 -3.30 -9.03
CA ALA A 302 -4.65 -3.60 -10.27
C ALA A 302 -4.86 -2.52 -11.35
N LEU A 303 -3.79 -2.03 -11.94
CA LEU A 303 -3.82 -1.36 -13.23
C LEU A 303 -3.91 -2.39 -14.36
N LYS A 304 -4.48 -1.97 -15.50
CA LYS A 304 -4.60 -2.84 -16.68
C LYS A 304 -3.24 -3.14 -17.30
N GLN A 305 -2.35 -2.15 -17.31
CA GLN A 305 -0.98 -2.28 -17.78
C GLN A 305 -0.12 -2.97 -16.71
N GLY A 306 0.79 -3.85 -17.14
CA GLY A 306 1.71 -4.55 -16.23
C GLY A 306 1.09 -5.72 -15.46
N LEU A 307 -0.11 -6.16 -15.85
CA LEU A 307 -0.71 -7.39 -15.32
C LEU A 307 -0.23 -8.60 -16.15
N GLU A 308 0.41 -9.57 -15.49
CA GLU A 308 0.89 -10.81 -16.12
C GLU A 308 0.40 -12.03 -15.34
N PHE A 309 -0.03 -13.07 -16.06
CA PHE A 309 -0.41 -14.36 -15.48
C PHE A 309 0.70 -15.39 -15.70
N ARG A 310 1.02 -16.15 -14.66
CA ARG A 310 1.94 -17.29 -14.73
C ARG A 310 1.36 -18.44 -13.91
N ARG A 311 1.46 -19.66 -14.45
CA ARG A 311 0.95 -20.90 -13.84
C ARG A 311 -0.51 -20.76 -13.36
N GLY A 312 -1.33 -20.00 -14.09
CA GLY A 312 -2.76 -19.75 -13.86
C GLY A 312 -3.13 -18.64 -12.86
N PHE A 313 -2.15 -17.87 -12.39
CA PHE A 313 -2.33 -16.88 -11.31
C PHE A 313 -1.67 -15.54 -11.66
N PRO A 314 -2.14 -14.42 -11.09
CA PRO A 314 -1.45 -13.15 -11.25
C PRO A 314 -0.04 -13.26 -10.67
N SER A 315 0.95 -12.81 -11.46
CA SER A 315 2.37 -12.94 -11.16
C SER A 315 3.12 -11.61 -11.25
N ALA A 316 2.67 -10.70 -12.11
CA ALA A 316 3.11 -9.31 -12.10
C ALA A 316 1.91 -8.39 -11.94
N LEU A 317 2.08 -7.34 -11.14
CA LEU A 317 1.06 -6.35 -10.88
C LEU A 317 1.67 -4.96 -10.89
N ARG A 318 1.00 -4.04 -11.58
CA ARG A 318 1.24 -2.60 -11.47
C ARG A 318 0.10 -1.93 -10.72
N THR A 319 0.41 -1.02 -9.81
CA THR A 319 -0.56 -0.32 -8.96
C THR A 319 -0.13 1.13 -8.65
N THR A 320 -0.95 1.85 -7.90
CA THR A 320 -0.63 3.17 -7.33
C THR A 320 -0.94 3.18 -5.83
N GLY A 321 -0.24 4.03 -5.07
CA GLY A 321 -0.46 4.24 -3.65
C GLY A 321 -1.90 4.66 -3.36
N LYS A 322 -2.46 5.57 -4.18
CA LYS A 322 -3.89 5.95 -4.10
C LYS A 322 -4.84 4.76 -4.21
N LYS A 323 -4.61 3.83 -5.13
CA LYS A 323 -5.47 2.65 -5.31
C LYS A 323 -5.38 1.71 -4.10
N LEU A 324 -4.16 1.50 -3.60
CA LEU A 324 -3.92 0.69 -2.41
C LEU A 324 -4.58 1.30 -1.15
N ALA A 325 -4.46 2.62 -0.97
CA ALA A 325 -5.12 3.34 0.12
C ALA A 325 -6.65 3.24 0.05
N GLY A 326 -7.22 3.31 -1.16
CA GLY A 326 -8.67 3.23 -1.38
C GLY A 326 -9.28 1.82 -1.28
N ALA A 327 -8.47 0.77 -1.18
CA ALA A 327 -8.91 -0.62 -1.19
C ALA A 327 -8.26 -1.44 -0.07
N ARG A 328 -8.39 -0.97 1.18
CA ARG A 328 -7.72 -1.57 2.36
C ARG A 328 -8.03 -3.06 2.56
N ALA A 329 -9.25 -3.51 2.25
CA ALA A 329 -9.61 -4.92 2.30
C ALA A 329 -8.77 -5.79 1.32
N ALA A 330 -8.32 -5.22 0.21
CA ALA A 330 -7.45 -5.91 -0.73
C ALA A 330 -6.00 -6.03 -0.22
N LEU A 331 -5.56 -5.28 0.79
CA LEU A 331 -4.18 -5.34 1.30
C LEU A 331 -3.87 -6.67 1.98
N ALA A 332 -4.85 -7.27 2.68
CA ALA A 332 -4.71 -8.57 3.34
C ALA A 332 -5.12 -9.75 2.45
N ALA A 333 -5.35 -9.52 1.16
CA ALA A 333 -5.85 -10.54 0.22
C ALA A 333 -4.81 -11.65 0.00
N GLN A 334 -5.25 -12.91 0.01
CA GLN A 334 -4.34 -14.05 -0.13
C GLN A 334 -3.69 -14.12 -1.53
N GLU A 335 -4.35 -13.53 -2.52
CA GLU A 335 -3.90 -13.38 -3.90
C GLU A 335 -2.52 -12.71 -4.02
N TRP A 336 -2.12 -11.88 -3.06
CA TRP A 336 -0.76 -11.30 -3.02
C TRP A 336 0.34 -12.38 -2.96
N SER A 337 0.02 -13.59 -2.50
CA SER A 337 0.95 -14.70 -2.35
C SER A 337 1.56 -15.17 -3.65
N THR A 338 0.92 -14.93 -4.79
CA THR A 338 1.44 -15.33 -6.11
C THR A 338 2.12 -14.20 -6.87
N ILE A 339 2.11 -12.97 -6.36
CA ILE A 339 2.76 -11.82 -7.01
C ILE A 339 4.27 -11.96 -6.87
N GLU A 340 4.95 -12.14 -8.00
CA GLU A 340 6.41 -12.21 -8.13
C GLU A 340 7.03 -10.84 -8.41
N ARG A 341 6.30 -9.96 -9.13
CA ARG A 341 6.73 -8.60 -9.47
C ARG A 341 5.66 -7.57 -9.11
N LEU A 342 6.03 -6.56 -8.33
CA LEU A 342 5.18 -5.44 -7.96
C LEU A 342 5.80 -4.12 -8.40
N GLU A 343 5.06 -3.33 -9.16
CA GLU A 343 5.47 -1.98 -9.56
C GLU A 343 4.46 -0.94 -9.06
N ILE A 344 4.96 0.07 -8.36
CA ILE A 344 4.17 1.20 -7.86
C ILE A 344 4.52 2.45 -8.67
N THR A 345 3.66 2.83 -9.62
CA THR A 345 4.00 3.96 -10.52
C THR A 345 3.85 5.33 -9.87
N ASP A 346 3.05 5.40 -8.80
CA ASP A 346 2.87 6.58 -7.97
C ASP A 346 2.80 6.11 -6.52
N SER A 347 3.83 6.42 -5.74
CA SER A 347 3.94 6.01 -4.33
C SER A 347 3.30 7.01 -3.36
N LEU A 348 2.70 8.09 -3.86
CA LEU A 348 1.92 8.98 -3.01
C LEU A 348 0.78 8.18 -2.38
N MET A 349 0.66 8.26 -1.05
CA MET A 349 -0.33 7.53 -0.25
C MET A 349 -0.12 6.02 -0.17
N LEU A 350 1.09 5.51 -0.42
CA LEU A 350 1.35 4.08 -0.25
C LEU A 350 1.15 3.67 1.22
N PRO A 351 0.22 2.75 1.53
CA PRO A 351 -0.02 2.36 2.92
C PRO A 351 1.05 1.37 3.39
N GLU A 352 1.65 1.62 4.57
CA GLU A 352 2.57 0.68 5.24
C GLU A 352 1.96 -0.72 5.43
N ALA A 353 0.63 -0.79 5.57
CA ALA A 353 -0.12 -2.03 5.64
C ALA A 353 0.14 -2.98 4.45
N LEU A 354 0.54 -2.47 3.28
CA LEU A 354 0.99 -3.34 2.19
C LEU A 354 2.21 -4.17 2.60
N VAL A 355 3.18 -3.58 3.31
CA VAL A 355 4.40 -4.28 3.74
C VAL A 355 4.11 -5.22 4.89
N ARG A 356 3.24 -4.80 5.81
CA ARG A 356 2.95 -5.53 7.05
C ARG A 356 1.92 -6.65 6.87
N ASP A 357 0.84 -6.38 6.15
CA ASP A 357 -0.36 -7.22 6.15
C ASP A 357 -0.49 -8.07 4.88
N ALA A 358 0.16 -7.70 3.77
CA ALA A 358 0.05 -8.45 2.52
C ALA A 358 0.93 -9.71 2.53
N PRO A 359 0.38 -10.90 2.19
CA PRO A 359 1.13 -12.14 2.20
C PRO A 359 2.02 -12.28 0.94
N LEU A 360 3.00 -11.40 0.74
CA LEU A 360 3.87 -11.31 -0.45
C LEU A 360 4.94 -12.42 -0.55
N ARG A 361 4.53 -13.69 -0.43
CA ARG A 361 5.41 -14.89 -0.38
C ARG A 361 6.23 -15.09 -1.66
N SER A 362 5.65 -14.79 -2.81
CA SER A 362 6.32 -14.93 -4.11
C SER A 362 7.11 -13.70 -4.53
N LEU A 363 7.05 -12.59 -3.80
CA LEU A 363 7.64 -11.34 -4.26
C LEU A 363 9.15 -11.46 -4.40
N ARG A 364 9.65 -11.17 -5.61
CA ARG A 364 11.06 -11.17 -6.00
C ARG A 364 11.53 -9.81 -6.49
N VAL A 365 10.64 -9.05 -7.12
CA VAL A 365 10.97 -7.74 -7.69
C VAL A 365 9.94 -6.73 -7.22
N ALA A 366 10.40 -5.64 -6.61
CA ALA A 366 9.56 -4.52 -6.23
C ALA A 366 10.18 -3.21 -6.72
N SER A 367 9.39 -2.31 -7.29
CA SER A 367 9.85 -0.99 -7.75
C SER A 367 8.85 0.11 -7.43
N GLY A 368 9.31 1.36 -7.42
CA GLY A 368 8.47 2.51 -7.11
C GLY A 368 8.25 2.74 -5.62
N LEU A 369 9.09 2.20 -4.75
CA LEU A 369 8.91 2.31 -3.30
C LEU A 369 9.50 3.62 -2.74
N PRO A 370 8.78 4.34 -1.85
CA PRO A 370 9.32 5.50 -1.17
C PRO A 370 10.35 5.07 -0.09
N GLY A 371 11.22 6.00 0.32
CA GLY A 371 12.40 5.70 1.14
C GLY A 371 12.09 5.19 2.54
N ASP A 372 11.05 5.72 3.18
CA ASP A 372 10.49 5.28 4.46
C ASP A 372 10.04 3.81 4.42
N ILE A 373 9.27 3.45 3.41
CA ILE A 373 8.81 2.08 3.20
C ILE A 373 9.96 1.14 2.87
N ALA A 374 10.91 1.59 2.04
CA ALA A 374 12.11 0.82 1.77
C ALA A 374 12.91 0.58 3.05
N ALA A 375 13.11 1.61 3.90
CA ALA A 375 13.79 1.48 5.18
C ALA A 375 13.09 0.45 6.09
N ALA A 376 11.76 0.45 6.15
CA ALA A 376 11.00 -0.54 6.90
C ALA A 376 11.25 -1.98 6.40
N ILE A 377 11.30 -2.17 5.08
CA ILE A 377 11.64 -3.46 4.44
C ILE A 377 13.08 -3.88 4.75
N PHE A 378 14.04 -2.94 4.75
CA PHE A 378 15.43 -3.23 5.11
C PHE A 378 15.62 -3.55 6.60
N ALA A 379 14.82 -2.94 7.49
CA ALA A 379 14.90 -3.12 8.93
C ALA A 379 14.28 -4.44 9.41
N SER A 380 13.13 -4.82 8.85
CA SER A 380 12.31 -5.93 9.36
C SER A 380 12.50 -7.20 8.53
N PRO A 381 12.76 -8.37 9.14
CA PRO A 381 12.74 -9.64 8.43
C PRO A 381 11.35 -9.90 7.85
N THR A 382 11.23 -9.73 6.53
CA THR A 382 10.02 -10.06 5.79
C THR A 382 10.09 -11.50 5.28
N PRO A 383 8.96 -12.19 5.09
CA PRO A 383 8.95 -13.53 4.47
C PRO A 383 9.25 -13.48 2.96
N TRP A 384 9.55 -12.31 2.40
CA TRP A 384 9.71 -12.10 0.97
C TRP A 384 11.10 -12.57 0.53
N ARG A 385 11.19 -13.08 -0.70
CA ARG A 385 12.48 -13.45 -1.30
C ARG A 385 12.90 -12.38 -2.31
N LEU A 386 12.91 -11.13 -1.85
CA LEU A 386 13.18 -9.98 -2.69
C LEU A 386 14.61 -10.06 -3.24
N TYR A 387 14.71 -10.14 -4.55
CA TYR A 387 15.95 -10.24 -5.32
C TYR A 387 16.34 -8.89 -5.93
N GLU A 388 15.34 -8.11 -6.36
CA GLU A 388 15.52 -6.76 -6.91
C GLU A 388 14.60 -5.77 -6.20
N LEU A 389 15.16 -4.62 -5.83
CA LEU A 389 14.45 -3.52 -5.20
C LEU A 389 14.75 -2.21 -5.91
N GLY A 390 13.70 -1.55 -6.39
CA GLY A 390 13.69 -0.18 -6.85
C GLY A 390 13.03 0.74 -5.80
N ALA A 391 13.80 1.69 -5.27
CA ALA A 391 13.32 2.57 -4.21
C ALA A 391 13.97 3.94 -4.21
N ALA A 392 13.20 4.94 -3.77
CA ALA A 392 13.66 6.31 -3.55
C ALA A 392 14.36 6.46 -2.19
N LEU A 393 15.64 6.10 -2.14
CA LEU A 393 16.49 6.19 -0.94
C LEU A 393 16.97 7.63 -0.66
N HIS A 394 16.06 8.60 -0.75
CA HIS A 394 16.34 10.00 -0.48
C HIS A 394 16.23 10.25 1.03
N PHE A 395 17.34 10.00 1.75
CA PHE A 395 17.49 10.33 3.17
C PHE A 395 18.35 11.58 3.37
N ASP A 396 18.18 12.59 2.52
CA ASP A 396 18.98 13.80 2.63
C ASP A 396 18.65 14.55 3.92
N ILE A 397 19.68 15.12 4.53
CA ILE A 397 19.61 15.94 5.74
C ILE A 397 19.95 17.36 5.31
N TRP A 398 19.02 18.29 5.51
CA TRP A 398 19.22 19.71 5.22
C TRP A 398 19.60 20.48 6.49
N GLU A 399 20.25 21.65 6.33
CA GLU A 399 20.67 22.49 7.46
C GLU A 399 19.47 22.97 8.30
N ASP A 400 18.31 23.13 7.67
CA ASP A 400 17.06 23.56 8.29
C ASP A 400 16.21 22.42 8.88
N ASP A 401 16.59 21.15 8.65
CA ASP A 401 15.88 20.00 9.21
C ASP A 401 16.02 19.98 10.73
N ASP A 402 14.93 19.66 11.43
CA ASP A 402 14.94 19.54 12.88
C ASP A 402 15.64 18.25 13.36
N ASP A 403 15.90 18.16 14.67
CA ASP A 403 16.63 17.02 15.24
C ASP A 403 15.88 15.68 15.04
N ASP A 404 14.55 15.71 14.94
CA ASP A 404 13.72 14.52 14.75
C ASP A 404 13.83 14.02 13.30
N GLU A 405 13.71 14.92 12.31
CA GLU A 405 13.88 14.62 10.88
C GLU A 405 15.29 14.06 10.59
N ARG A 406 16.32 14.65 11.21
CA ARG A 406 17.70 14.15 11.14
C ARG A 406 17.82 12.75 11.70
N GLN A 407 17.24 12.50 12.87
CA GLN A 407 17.30 11.19 13.50
C GLN A 407 16.53 10.13 12.69
N GLU A 408 15.42 10.49 12.06
CA GLU A 408 14.66 9.60 11.18
C GLU A 408 15.46 9.23 9.92
N ALA A 409 16.08 10.22 9.27
CA ALA A 409 16.96 9.99 8.13
C ALA A 409 18.14 9.07 8.50
N GLU A 410 18.76 9.28 9.66
CA GLU A 410 19.83 8.41 10.17
C GLU A 410 19.36 6.97 10.44
N ARG A 411 18.17 6.80 11.04
CA ARG A 411 17.57 5.47 11.25
C ARG A 411 17.31 4.76 9.92
N GLY A 412 16.79 5.48 8.93
CA GLY A 412 16.59 4.94 7.58
C GLY A 412 17.89 4.49 6.92
N ARG A 413 18.92 5.34 6.95
CA ARG A 413 20.27 5.01 6.45
C ARG A 413 20.85 3.79 7.17
N ALA A 414 20.70 3.70 8.49
CA ALA A 414 21.18 2.57 9.28
C ALA A 414 20.48 1.26 8.87
N ALA A 415 19.16 1.27 8.71
CA ALA A 415 18.39 0.11 8.26
C ALA A 415 18.87 -0.41 6.91
N VAL A 416 19.04 0.48 5.93
CA VAL A 416 19.53 0.14 4.59
C VAL A 416 20.94 -0.45 4.65
N ARG A 417 21.85 0.14 5.43
CA ARG A 417 23.23 -0.36 5.59
C ARG A 417 23.26 -1.77 6.16
N GLU A 418 22.43 -2.05 7.17
CA GLU A 418 22.39 -3.35 7.82
C GLU A 418 21.69 -4.43 6.99
N ALA A 419 20.74 -4.03 6.14
CA ALA A 419 20.00 -4.89 5.23
C ALA A 419 19.52 -6.22 5.86
N ARG A 420 19.00 -6.16 7.09
CA ARG A 420 18.57 -7.34 7.84
C ARG A 420 17.34 -8.00 7.20
N GLY A 421 16.44 -7.19 6.66
CA GLY A 421 15.16 -7.64 6.11
C GLY A 421 15.19 -8.20 4.70
N VAL A 422 16.32 -8.08 3.99
CA VAL A 422 16.43 -8.43 2.57
C VAL A 422 17.68 -9.28 2.26
N PRO A 423 17.86 -10.45 2.88
CA PRO A 423 19.06 -11.27 2.71
C PRO A 423 19.25 -11.84 1.28
N ALA A 424 18.17 -11.90 0.49
CA ALA A 424 18.19 -12.39 -0.88
C ALA A 424 18.43 -11.30 -1.93
N LEU A 425 18.51 -10.02 -1.54
CA LEU A 425 18.66 -8.91 -2.47
C LEU A 425 19.99 -9.00 -3.22
N ARG A 426 19.96 -8.90 -4.55
CA ARG A 426 21.15 -8.86 -5.41
C ARG A 426 21.18 -7.61 -6.28
N ARG A 427 20.04 -6.99 -6.53
CA ARG A 427 19.94 -5.82 -7.40
C ARG A 427 19.25 -4.69 -6.65
N LEU A 428 19.92 -3.56 -6.53
CA LEU A 428 19.36 -2.35 -5.94
C LEU A 428 19.32 -1.24 -6.98
N ILE A 429 18.15 -0.65 -7.19
CA ILE A 429 17.94 0.48 -8.07
C ILE A 429 17.53 1.65 -7.19
N VAL A 430 18.37 2.67 -7.10
CA VAL A 430 18.03 3.89 -6.38
C VAL A 430 17.25 4.79 -7.31
N GLU A 431 15.93 4.73 -7.17
CA GLU A 431 14.97 5.43 -8.02
C GLU A 431 14.77 6.85 -7.52
N ARG A 432 14.96 7.86 -8.37
CA ARG A 432 14.86 9.28 -7.98
C ARG A 432 15.94 9.66 -6.97
N GLY A 433 16.80 10.57 -7.40
CA GLY A 433 18.01 10.93 -6.69
C GLY A 433 19.03 11.36 -7.73
N GLY A 434 19.76 12.42 -7.43
CA GLY A 434 20.70 13.01 -8.37
C GLY A 434 21.61 13.98 -7.63
N GLY A 435 22.74 14.28 -8.26
CA GLY A 435 23.79 15.10 -7.68
C GLY A 435 25.11 14.33 -7.60
N ALA A 436 25.97 14.82 -6.71
CA ALA A 436 27.32 14.32 -6.53
C ALA A 436 27.33 12.92 -5.89
N ILE A 437 28.30 12.08 -6.26
CA ILE A 437 28.40 10.70 -5.76
C ILE A 437 28.61 10.63 -4.24
N GLU A 438 29.16 11.69 -3.66
CA GLU A 438 29.38 11.87 -2.23
C GLU A 438 28.06 11.79 -1.44
N ARG A 439 26.93 12.16 -2.05
CA ARG A 439 25.59 11.96 -1.44
C ARG A 439 25.27 10.49 -1.20
N TRP A 440 25.88 9.59 -1.97
CA TRP A 440 25.72 8.15 -1.87
C TRP A 440 26.84 7.48 -1.07
N ALA A 441 27.82 8.23 -0.54
CA ALA A 441 28.92 7.67 0.25
C ALA A 441 28.40 6.79 1.40
N TRP A 442 27.34 7.25 2.08
CA TRP A 442 26.75 6.49 3.18
C TRP A 442 26.24 5.09 2.75
N LEU A 443 25.76 4.97 1.52
CA LEU A 443 25.26 3.71 0.95
C LEU A 443 26.44 2.85 0.47
N LEU A 444 27.38 3.45 -0.25
CA LEU A 444 28.56 2.80 -0.85
C LEU A 444 29.55 2.26 0.19
N GLU A 445 29.61 2.89 1.36
CA GLU A 445 30.42 2.42 2.51
C GLU A 445 29.79 1.23 3.25
N SER A 446 28.58 0.80 2.87
CA SER A 446 27.93 -0.37 3.48
C SER A 446 28.63 -1.68 3.10
N ALA A 447 29.58 -2.10 3.93
CA ALA A 447 30.34 -3.33 3.70
C ALA A 447 29.46 -4.59 3.59
N LYS A 448 28.32 -4.64 4.28
CA LYS A 448 27.40 -5.78 4.22
C LYS A 448 26.56 -5.76 2.95
N LEU A 449 25.88 -4.65 2.68
CA LEU A 449 25.00 -4.54 1.52
C LEU A 449 25.80 -4.64 0.21
N MET A 450 26.94 -3.95 0.10
CA MET A 450 27.75 -3.96 -1.13
C MET A 450 28.34 -5.33 -1.45
N LYS A 451 28.68 -6.15 -0.45
CA LYS A 451 29.11 -7.54 -0.67
C LYS A 451 28.00 -8.48 -1.12
N GLN A 452 26.75 -8.13 -0.82
CA GLN A 452 25.58 -8.93 -1.16
C GLN A 452 25.06 -8.61 -2.55
N LEU A 453 25.19 -7.35 -2.99
CA LEU A 453 24.71 -6.91 -4.30
C LEU A 453 25.60 -7.45 -5.43
N GLU A 454 24.96 -7.78 -6.53
CA GLU A 454 25.57 -8.04 -7.84
C GLU A 454 25.46 -6.81 -8.73
N PHE A 455 24.46 -5.95 -8.48
CA PHE A 455 24.16 -4.77 -9.28
C PHE A 455 23.61 -3.64 -8.42
N LEU A 456 24.10 -2.42 -8.69
CA LEU A 456 23.62 -1.18 -8.08
C LEU A 456 23.40 -0.12 -9.16
N GLN A 457 22.21 0.46 -9.25
CA GLN A 457 21.98 1.64 -10.10
C GLN A 457 21.80 2.89 -9.24
N LEU A 458 22.52 3.97 -9.60
CA LEU A 458 22.46 5.27 -8.92
C LEU A 458 22.16 6.38 -9.92
N GLY A 459 21.27 7.30 -9.55
CA GLY A 459 21.10 8.56 -10.30
C GLY A 459 22.22 9.56 -9.97
N VAL A 460 22.81 10.16 -11.00
CA VAL A 460 23.84 11.20 -10.88
C VAL A 460 23.53 12.38 -11.81
N SER A 461 23.91 13.58 -11.38
CA SER A 461 23.83 14.76 -12.26
C SER A 461 24.94 14.72 -13.31
N ASN A 462 24.72 15.35 -14.46
CA ASN A 462 25.66 15.33 -15.59
C ASN A 462 27.06 15.83 -15.19
N ASP A 463 27.14 16.93 -14.44
CA ASP A 463 28.37 17.52 -13.91
C ASP A 463 29.07 16.64 -12.86
N ALA A 464 28.35 15.68 -12.26
CA ALA A 464 28.88 14.76 -11.27
C ALA A 464 29.42 13.45 -11.85
N VAL A 465 29.13 13.11 -13.12
CA VAL A 465 29.51 11.81 -13.72
C VAL A 465 31.02 11.56 -13.64
N ALA A 466 31.84 12.58 -13.94
CA ALA A 466 33.30 12.43 -13.86
C ALA A 466 33.79 12.20 -12.42
N GLY A 467 33.16 12.84 -11.42
CA GLY A 467 33.45 12.59 -10.01
C GLY A 467 33.05 11.19 -9.58
N ALA A 468 31.87 10.76 -10.03
CA ALA A 468 31.34 9.42 -9.79
C ALA A 468 32.28 8.33 -10.31
N LEU A 469 32.75 8.43 -11.55
CA LEU A 469 33.68 7.45 -12.13
C LEU A 469 35.03 7.40 -11.38
N ARG A 470 35.58 8.54 -10.95
CA ARG A 470 36.80 8.58 -10.11
C ARG A 470 36.59 7.88 -8.76
N TYR A 471 35.42 8.09 -8.16
CA TYR A 471 35.07 7.42 -6.93
C TYR A 471 35.00 5.91 -7.13
N LEU A 472 34.31 5.43 -8.17
CA LEU A 472 34.19 4.01 -8.48
C LEU A 472 35.56 3.36 -8.77
N GLU A 473 36.43 4.02 -9.51
CA GLU A 473 37.79 3.52 -9.77
C GLU A 473 38.64 3.39 -8.49
N SER A 474 38.46 4.30 -7.52
CA SER A 474 39.19 4.26 -6.24
C SER A 474 38.62 3.27 -5.22
N HIS A 475 37.47 2.66 -5.50
CA HIS A 475 36.79 1.70 -4.61
C HIS A 475 36.61 0.33 -5.28
N PRO A 476 37.71 -0.41 -5.53
CA PRO A 476 37.62 -1.76 -6.09
C PRO A 476 36.92 -2.70 -5.11
N GLY A 477 35.96 -3.50 -5.60
CA GLY A 477 35.16 -4.42 -4.78
C GLY A 477 33.71 -3.99 -4.54
N LEU A 478 33.30 -2.85 -5.11
CA LEU A 478 31.87 -2.53 -5.28
C LEU A 478 31.24 -3.50 -6.31
N PRO A 479 29.91 -3.75 -6.24
CA PRO A 479 29.20 -4.48 -7.28
C PRO A 479 29.27 -3.73 -8.61
N ARG A 480 28.74 -4.33 -9.69
CA ARG A 480 28.55 -3.58 -10.94
C ARG A 480 27.67 -2.35 -10.67
N VAL A 481 28.25 -1.16 -10.81
CA VAL A 481 27.53 0.11 -10.59
C VAL A 481 27.14 0.72 -11.94
N GLU A 482 25.85 0.97 -12.10
CA GLU A 482 25.30 1.70 -13.23
C GLU A 482 24.89 3.11 -12.80
N LEU A 483 25.51 4.10 -13.43
CA LEU A 483 25.20 5.51 -13.24
C LEU A 483 24.15 5.91 -14.28
N LEU A 484 22.96 6.27 -13.81
CA LEU A 484 21.89 6.78 -14.65
C LEU A 484 21.98 8.31 -14.69
N GLU A 485 22.29 8.85 -15.88
CA GLU A 485 22.30 10.30 -16.09
C GLU A 485 20.85 10.81 -16.20
N THR A 486 20.45 11.64 -15.24
CA THR A 486 19.04 11.93 -14.95
C THR A 486 18.33 12.72 -16.06
N PHE A 487 19.07 13.48 -16.89
CA PHE A 487 18.46 14.39 -17.85
C PHE A 487 18.27 13.80 -19.25
N ARG A 488 19.04 12.77 -19.65
CA ARG A 488 19.13 12.36 -21.07
C ARG A 488 19.10 10.85 -21.28
N SER A 489 18.80 10.07 -20.24
CA SER A 489 18.58 8.61 -20.32
C SER A 489 19.80 7.81 -20.78
N TRP A 490 20.99 8.40 -20.73
CA TRP A 490 22.24 7.65 -20.91
C TRP A 490 22.59 6.93 -19.61
N GLN A 491 22.96 5.67 -19.74
CA GLN A 491 23.36 4.79 -18.65
C GLN A 491 24.84 4.47 -18.82
N LEU A 492 25.60 4.65 -17.75
CA LEU A 492 27.04 4.40 -17.72
C LEU A 492 27.31 3.33 -16.67
N ALA A 493 27.53 2.10 -17.10
CA ALA A 493 27.91 1.01 -16.21
C ALA A 493 29.43 0.86 -16.15
N TYR A 494 29.99 0.92 -14.94
CA TYR A 494 31.42 0.74 -14.70
C TYR A 494 31.68 -0.52 -13.86
N GLU A 495 32.54 -1.39 -14.36
CA GLU A 495 32.92 -2.65 -13.70
C GLU A 495 34.35 -3.02 -14.08
N ASP A 496 35.24 -3.18 -13.10
CA ASP A 496 36.62 -3.66 -13.28
C ASP A 496 37.43 -2.97 -14.40
N GLY A 497 37.23 -1.66 -14.56
CA GLY A 497 37.90 -0.84 -15.57
C GLY A 497 37.25 -0.90 -16.95
N ALA A 498 36.12 -1.57 -17.13
CA ALA A 498 35.27 -1.49 -18.31
C ALA A 498 34.16 -0.45 -18.11
N LEU A 499 33.96 0.42 -19.10
CA LEU A 499 32.86 1.37 -19.15
C LEU A 499 31.90 0.99 -20.29
N HIS A 500 30.66 0.68 -19.94
CA HIS A 500 29.59 0.41 -20.90
C HIS A 500 28.61 1.56 -20.90
N VAL A 501 28.37 2.15 -22.07
CA VAL A 501 27.44 3.26 -22.25
C VAL A 501 26.29 2.82 -23.13
N THR A 502 25.08 2.86 -22.56
CA THR A 502 23.85 2.44 -23.22
C THR A 502 22.81 3.55 -23.15
N TYR A 503 21.82 3.52 -24.04
CA TYR A 503 20.69 4.43 -24.01
C TYR A 503 19.43 3.72 -23.52
N GLY A 504 18.92 4.16 -22.37
CA GLY A 504 17.71 3.61 -21.74
C GLY A 504 16.42 4.38 -22.06
N GLY A 505 16.48 5.41 -22.91
CA GLY A 505 15.33 6.26 -23.21
C GLY A 505 14.30 5.61 -24.13
N GLY A 506 13.02 6.01 -23.99
CA GLY A 506 11.91 5.50 -24.82
C GLY A 506 11.82 6.11 -26.23
N TYR A 507 12.63 7.13 -26.52
CA TYR A 507 12.63 7.86 -27.79
C TYR A 507 13.79 7.43 -28.70
N ALA A 508 13.62 7.56 -30.02
CA ALA A 508 14.72 7.30 -30.95
C ALA A 508 15.89 8.27 -30.67
N VAL A 509 17.12 7.77 -30.75
CA VAL A 509 18.33 8.60 -30.62
C VAL A 509 18.52 9.35 -31.93
N ASP A 510 18.51 10.68 -31.84
CA ASP A 510 18.79 11.62 -32.93
C ASP A 510 20.16 12.28 -32.75
N ASP A 511 20.53 13.15 -33.70
CA ASP A 511 21.78 13.91 -33.69
C ASP A 511 21.97 14.72 -32.40
N GLU A 512 20.91 15.33 -31.87
CA GLU A 512 21.00 16.10 -30.63
C GLU A 512 21.33 15.20 -29.44
N THR A 513 20.64 14.06 -29.31
CA THR A 513 20.84 13.11 -28.22
C THR A 513 22.22 12.45 -28.27
N ALA A 514 22.70 12.11 -29.47
CA ALA A 514 24.04 11.55 -29.67
C ALA A 514 25.16 12.60 -29.49
N ASP A 515 24.93 13.86 -29.87
CA ASP A 515 25.92 14.92 -29.63
C ASP A 515 26.11 15.19 -28.12
N LYS A 516 25.01 15.10 -27.36
CA LYS A 516 25.05 15.17 -25.90
C LYS A 516 25.89 14.04 -25.29
N LEU A 517 25.86 12.84 -25.87
CA LEU A 517 26.77 11.75 -25.48
C LEU A 517 28.22 12.12 -25.79
N ALA A 518 28.52 12.65 -26.98
CA ALA A 518 29.87 13.08 -27.33
C ALA A 518 30.41 14.12 -26.33
N GLN A 519 29.57 15.10 -25.96
CA GLN A 519 29.91 16.11 -24.95
C GLN A 519 30.17 15.49 -23.57
N LEU A 520 29.35 14.51 -23.16
CA LEU A 520 29.55 13.77 -21.92
C LEU A 520 30.90 13.05 -21.93
N LEU A 521 31.16 12.23 -22.96
CA LEU A 521 32.40 11.46 -23.08
C LEU A 521 33.65 12.37 -23.11
N ALA A 522 33.56 13.52 -23.77
CA ALA A 522 34.66 14.49 -23.84
C ALA A 522 35.02 15.13 -22.48
N GLN A 523 34.14 15.06 -21.48
CA GLN A 523 34.40 15.55 -20.12
C GLN A 523 35.00 14.49 -19.20
N LEU A 524 35.00 13.22 -19.62
CA LEU A 524 35.51 12.11 -18.83
C LEU A 524 37.04 11.85 -18.91
N PRO A 525 37.87 12.47 -19.78
CA PRO A 525 39.31 12.24 -19.74
C PRO A 525 39.93 12.53 -18.37
N GLY A 526 40.69 11.57 -17.83
CA GLY A 526 41.26 11.64 -16.49
C GLY A 526 40.28 11.32 -15.35
N ALA A 527 39.01 11.05 -15.65
CA ALA A 527 38.05 10.51 -14.69
C ALA A 527 38.25 9.02 -14.40
N VAL A 528 38.83 8.27 -15.35
CA VAL A 528 39.25 6.88 -15.18
C VAL A 528 40.71 6.78 -15.64
N ARG A 529 41.62 6.50 -14.72
CA ARG A 529 43.07 6.38 -14.98
C ARG A 529 43.42 5.05 -15.66
N GLN A 530 42.65 3.99 -15.45
CA GLN A 530 42.90 2.63 -15.95
C GLN A 530 41.69 2.08 -16.73
N LEU A 531 41.20 2.82 -17.73
CA LEU A 531 40.12 2.33 -18.59
C LEU A 531 40.65 1.22 -19.51
N ARG A 532 40.12 0.00 -19.35
CA ARG A 532 40.50 -1.19 -20.12
C ARG A 532 39.68 -1.34 -21.39
N SER A 533 38.39 -1.05 -21.33
CA SER A 533 37.48 -1.12 -22.48
C SER A 533 36.37 -0.09 -22.38
N LEU A 534 35.93 0.40 -23.53
CA LEU A 534 34.76 1.27 -23.68
C LEU A 534 33.84 0.67 -24.74
N THR A 535 32.60 0.39 -24.35
CA THR A 535 31.54 -0.02 -25.28
C THR A 535 30.46 1.05 -25.28
N VAL A 536 30.09 1.52 -26.47
CA VAL A 536 28.97 2.45 -26.65
C VAL A 536 27.94 1.75 -27.52
N GLU A 537 26.77 1.48 -26.97
CA GLU A 537 25.67 0.84 -27.70
C GLU A 537 24.59 1.86 -28.04
N LEU A 538 24.30 1.96 -29.34
CA LEU A 538 23.20 2.75 -29.85
C LEU A 538 21.99 1.84 -30.14
N PRO A 539 20.76 2.29 -29.86
CA PRO A 539 19.58 1.48 -30.14
C PRO A 539 19.39 1.30 -31.65
N ALA A 540 18.83 0.16 -32.07
CA ALA A 540 18.63 -0.19 -33.47
C ALA A 540 17.79 0.83 -34.30
N ARG A 541 17.07 1.73 -33.63
CA ARG A 541 16.26 2.80 -34.25
C ARG A 541 16.95 4.18 -34.25
N ALA A 542 18.24 4.24 -33.91
CA ALA A 542 19.01 5.48 -33.91
C ALA A 542 19.07 6.07 -35.33
N LYS A 543 18.77 7.36 -35.45
CA LYS A 543 18.88 8.15 -36.69
C LYS A 543 19.92 9.23 -36.45
N VAL A 544 21.18 8.81 -36.45
CA VAL A 544 22.32 9.67 -36.16
C VAL A 544 23.17 9.82 -37.42
N SER A 545 23.52 11.06 -37.75
CA SER A 545 24.40 11.38 -38.87
C SER A 545 25.84 10.93 -38.60
N GLU A 546 26.57 10.58 -39.66
CA GLU A 546 27.94 10.10 -39.55
C GLU A 546 28.87 11.15 -38.90
N SER A 547 28.56 12.44 -39.04
CA SER A 547 29.34 13.51 -38.42
C SER A 547 29.21 13.52 -36.89
N VAL A 548 28.02 13.24 -36.35
CA VAL A 548 27.79 13.13 -34.91
C VAL A 548 28.38 11.83 -34.38
N LEU A 549 28.23 10.71 -35.11
CA LEU A 549 28.89 9.45 -34.76
C LEU A 549 30.40 9.63 -34.69
N ALA A 550 31.02 10.30 -35.67
CA ALA A 550 32.46 10.59 -35.66
C ALA A 550 32.90 11.34 -34.39
N ARG A 551 32.12 12.33 -33.92
CA ARG A 551 32.40 13.03 -32.65
C ARG A 551 32.31 12.11 -31.43
N VAL A 552 31.32 11.21 -31.39
CA VAL A 552 31.21 10.19 -30.33
C VAL A 552 32.44 9.28 -30.35
N ARG A 553 32.89 8.83 -31.53
CA ARG A 553 34.11 8.00 -31.68
C ARG A 553 35.36 8.74 -31.22
N GLU A 554 35.51 10.00 -31.61
CA GLU A 554 36.66 10.84 -31.24
C GLU A 554 36.72 11.06 -29.72
N ALA A 555 35.58 11.41 -29.11
CA ALA A 555 35.48 11.55 -27.66
C ALA A 555 35.78 10.23 -26.93
N ALA A 556 35.30 9.09 -27.45
CA ALA A 556 35.59 7.76 -26.92
C ALA A 556 37.09 7.39 -27.01
N ILE A 557 37.77 7.73 -28.11
CA ILE A 557 39.21 7.52 -28.28
C ILE A 557 39.99 8.38 -27.28
N GLY A 558 39.55 9.63 -27.05
CA GLY A 558 40.15 10.55 -26.08
C GLY A 558 40.15 10.03 -24.63
N LEU A 559 39.33 9.02 -24.31
CA LEU A 559 39.29 8.37 -22.99
C LEU A 559 40.38 7.30 -22.77
N GLY A 560 41.24 7.05 -23.76
CA GLY A 560 42.37 6.11 -23.62
C GLY A 560 42.07 4.67 -24.00
N ALA A 561 40.94 4.39 -24.66
CA ALA A 561 40.64 3.07 -25.19
C ALA A 561 41.47 2.78 -26.46
N ALA A 562 42.54 1.99 -26.33
CA ALA A 562 43.38 1.57 -27.47
C ALA A 562 42.65 0.62 -28.46
N GLN A 563 41.45 0.13 -28.12
CA GLN A 563 40.57 -0.64 -29.00
C GLN A 563 39.11 -0.25 -28.75
N SER A 564 38.60 0.71 -29.50
CA SER A 564 37.15 0.95 -29.60
C SER A 564 36.56 0.02 -30.65
N SER A 565 36.02 -1.12 -30.23
CA SER A 565 35.06 -1.84 -31.07
C SER A 565 33.71 -1.15 -30.92
N LEU A 566 33.32 -0.37 -31.93
CA LEU A 566 31.95 0.12 -32.10
C LEU A 566 31.27 -0.85 -33.07
N PRO A 567 30.30 -1.67 -32.61
CA PRO A 567 29.39 -2.37 -33.51
C PRO A 567 28.50 -1.41 -34.30
#